data_AF-A0A956QAM2-F1
#
_entry.id   AF-A0A956QAM2-F1
#
_cell.length_a   1.000
_cell.length_b   1.000
_cell.length_c   1.000
_cell.angle_alpha   90.00
_cell.angle_beta   90.00
_cell.angle_gamma   90.00
#
_symmetry.space_group_name_H-M   'P 1'
#
loop_
_entity.id
_entity.type
_entity.pdbx_description
1 polymer ?
#
loop_
_entity_poly.entity_id
_entity_poly.type
_entity_poly.pdbx_seq_one_letter_code
_entity_poly.pdbx_strand_id
1 'polypeptide(L)'
;MQRQGDLLLIPIDQLPQQAQPVDGLVVLAGEHDHRLAEGCLCKDEAGQLFVTVERPAALVHDEHQALELPTGSYMVRRQREYLPERSRPAFD
;
A
#
# COMPACT_ATOMS: atom_id res chain seq x y z
N MET A 1 6.51 -10.79 0.12
CA MET A 1 6.57 -9.32 0.12
C MET A 1 6.87 -8.87 -1.29
N GLN A 2 6.07 -7.95 -1.83
CA GLN A 2 6.20 -7.43 -3.19
C GLN A 2 6.41 -5.92 -3.13
N ARG A 3 7.33 -5.39 -3.94
CA ARG A 3 7.76 -3.98 -3.89
C ARG A 3 7.62 -3.33 -5.26
N GLN A 4 7.05 -2.13 -5.28
CA GLN A 4 6.95 -1.28 -6.47
C GLN A 4 7.27 0.16 -6.08
N GLY A 5 8.41 0.70 -6.53
CA GLY A 5 8.90 2.01 -6.06
C GLY A 5 9.06 2.06 -4.54
N ASP A 6 8.39 3.03 -3.91
CA ASP A 6 8.26 3.24 -2.47
C ASP A 6 7.05 2.51 -1.84
N LEU A 7 6.40 1.59 -2.54
CA LEU A 7 5.32 0.77 -2.01
C LEU A 7 5.77 -0.65 -1.69
N LEU A 8 5.39 -1.11 -0.49
CA LEU A 8 5.44 -2.51 -0.10
C LEU A 8 4.04 -3.06 0.08
N LEU A 9 3.77 -4.17 -0.59
CA LEU A 9 2.63 -5.03 -0.37
C LEU A 9 3.07 -6.23 0.47
N ILE A 10 2.53 -6.30 1.68
CA ILE A 10 2.84 -7.32 2.67
C ILE A 10 1.64 -8.26 2.76
N PRO A 11 1.76 -9.54 2.36
CA PRO A 11 0.65 -10.48 2.48
C PRO A 11 0.27 -10.66 3.95
N ILE A 12 -1.03 -10.70 4.21
CA ILE A 12 -1.62 -10.93 5.53
C ILE A 12 -2.68 -12.02 5.43
N ASP A 13 -2.82 -12.84 6.48
CA ASP A 13 -3.81 -13.90 6.52
C ASP A 13 -5.25 -13.38 6.65
N GLN A 14 -5.45 -12.28 7.38
CA GLN A 14 -6.78 -11.72 7.65
C GLN A 14 -6.75 -10.19 7.63
N LEU A 15 -7.79 -9.61 7.03
CA LEU A 15 -8.04 -8.17 7.10
C LEU A 15 -8.49 -7.77 8.50
N PRO A 16 -8.16 -6.56 8.97
CA PRO A 16 -8.71 -6.04 10.21
C PRO A 16 -10.23 -5.95 10.11
N GLN A 17 -10.95 -6.38 11.15
CA GLN A 17 -12.42 -6.35 11.17
C GLN A 17 -12.99 -4.92 11.06
N GLN A 18 -12.20 -3.91 11.41
CA GLN A 18 -12.55 -2.50 11.35
C GLN A 18 -12.08 -1.81 10.06
N ALA A 19 -11.46 -2.53 9.13
CA ALA A 19 -11.07 -1.96 7.84
C ALA A 19 -12.32 -1.73 6.98
N GLN A 20 -12.56 -0.48 6.60
CA GLN A 20 -13.70 -0.09 5.80
C GLN A 20 -13.29 0.05 4.33
N PRO A 21 -14.11 -0.41 3.38
CA PRO A 21 -13.83 -0.22 1.96
C PRO A 21 -13.76 1.28 1.65
N VAL A 22 -12.78 1.67 0.85
CA VAL A 22 -12.59 3.03 0.35
C VAL A 22 -12.77 3.03 -1.15
N ASP A 23 -13.49 4.05 -1.63
CA ASP A 23 -13.79 4.21 -3.05
C ASP A 23 -12.52 4.62 -3.79
N GLY A 24 -12.04 3.75 -4.68
CA GLY A 24 -10.84 3.97 -5.48
C GLY A 24 -9.91 2.77 -5.52
N LEU A 25 -9.27 2.59 -6.68
CA LEU A 25 -8.21 1.60 -6.89
C LEU A 25 -6.81 2.20 -6.74
N VAL A 26 -6.75 3.45 -6.28
CA VAL A 26 -5.50 4.20 -6.09
C VAL A 26 -4.95 3.85 -4.73
N VAL A 27 -3.84 3.12 -4.72
CA VAL A 27 -3.18 2.63 -3.49
C VAL A 27 -2.38 3.75 -2.82
N LEU A 28 -1.88 4.72 -3.61
CA LEU A 28 -1.30 5.99 -3.14
C LEU A 28 -1.52 7.08 -4.20
N ALA A 29 -2.09 8.21 -3.77
CA ALA A 29 -2.19 9.42 -4.59
C ALA A 29 -0.95 10.31 -4.36
N GLY A 30 -0.27 10.72 -5.44
CA GLY A 30 0.95 11.54 -5.41
C GLY A 30 1.58 11.71 -6.81
N GLU A 31 2.85 12.12 -6.92
CA GLU A 31 3.57 12.22 -8.21
C GLU A 31 3.67 10.88 -8.97
N HIS A 32 3.54 9.76 -8.24
CA HIS A 32 3.58 8.40 -8.76
C HIS A 32 2.29 7.64 -8.39
N ASP A 33 1.18 7.92 -9.07
CA ASP A 33 -0.14 7.32 -8.81
C ASP A 33 -0.13 5.81 -9.09
N HIS A 34 -0.11 4.98 -8.04
CA HIS A 34 -0.16 3.53 -8.18
C HIS A 34 -1.61 3.07 -8.20
N ARG A 35 -2.01 2.48 -9.33
CA ARG A 35 -3.38 2.03 -9.55
C ARG A 35 -3.43 0.51 -9.63
N LEU A 36 -4.27 -0.07 -8.79
CA LEU A 36 -4.62 -1.48 -8.86
C LEU A 36 -5.61 -1.70 -10.01
N ALA A 37 -5.40 -2.69 -10.88
CA ALA A 37 -6.32 -2.95 -11.98
C ALA A 37 -7.63 -3.59 -11.52
N GLU A 38 -7.57 -4.48 -10.52
CA GLU A 38 -8.73 -5.10 -9.87
C GLU A 38 -8.44 -5.37 -8.38
N GLY A 39 -9.45 -5.23 -7.53
CA GLY A 39 -9.38 -5.49 -6.10
C GLY A 39 -10.25 -4.54 -5.28
N CYS A 40 -10.28 -4.77 -3.97
CA CYS A 40 -10.94 -3.89 -3.01
C CYS A 40 -9.88 -3.21 -2.14
N LEU A 41 -9.93 -1.88 -2.05
CA LEU A 41 -9.09 -1.12 -1.15
C LEU A 41 -9.88 -0.88 0.15
N CYS A 42 -9.27 -1.18 1.28
CA CYS A 42 -9.82 -0.97 2.60
C CYS A 42 -8.89 -0.09 3.44
N LYS A 43 -9.44 0.66 4.38
CA LYS A 43 -8.69 1.52 5.30
C LYS A 43 -9.20 1.33 6.73
N ASP A 44 -8.30 1.15 7.68
CA ASP A 44 -8.68 1.13 9.10
C ASP A 44 -8.77 2.54 9.71
N GLU A 45 -9.19 2.62 10.97
CA GLU A 45 -9.30 3.87 11.74
C GLU A 45 -7.96 4.59 11.91
N ALA A 46 -6.84 3.87 11.97
CA ALA A 46 -5.49 4.44 12.01
C ALA A 46 -5.00 4.97 10.63
N GLY A 47 -5.81 4.80 9.57
CA GLY A 47 -5.45 5.20 8.21
C GLY A 47 -4.53 4.22 7.49
N GLN A 48 -4.32 3.01 8.04
CA GLN A 48 -3.58 1.96 7.38
C GLN A 48 -4.41 1.42 6.20
N LEU A 49 -3.79 1.38 5.01
CA LEU A 49 -4.40 0.85 3.79
C LEU A 49 -4.18 -0.65 3.66
N PHE A 50 -5.18 -1.33 3.14
CA PHE A 50 -5.21 -2.76 2.89
C PHE A 50 -5.83 -3.01 1.51
N VAL A 51 -5.35 -4.03 0.82
CA VAL A 51 -5.84 -4.44 -0.49
C VAL A 51 -6.30 -5.88 -0.40
N THR A 52 -7.47 -6.16 -0.93
CA THR A 52 -8.00 -7.51 -1.10
C THR A 52 -8.10 -7.82 -2.57
N VAL A 53 -7.43 -8.89 -2.97
CA VAL A 53 -7.35 -9.35 -4.36
C VAL A 53 -8.15 -10.65 -4.45
N GLU A 54 -9.40 -10.56 -4.92
CA GLU A 54 -10.27 -11.73 -5.09
C GLU A 54 -9.96 -12.52 -6.36
N ARG A 55 -9.40 -11.84 -7.37
CA ARG A 55 -8.92 -12.41 -8.63
C ARG A 55 -7.51 -11.91 -8.90
N PRO A 56 -6.61 -12.73 -9.48
CA PRO A 56 -5.25 -12.29 -9.76
C PRO A 56 -5.27 -10.97 -10.53
N ALA A 57 -4.63 -9.96 -9.97
CA ALA A 57 -4.70 -8.59 -10.44
C ALA A 57 -3.30 -8.06 -10.75
N ALA A 58 -3.20 -7.16 -11.71
CA ALA A 58 -1.95 -6.45 -11.96
C ALA A 58 -1.97 -5.10 -11.23
N LEU A 59 -0.94 -4.82 -10.44
CA LEU A 59 -0.65 -3.47 -9.98
C LEU A 59 0.13 -2.76 -11.09
N VAL A 60 -0.46 -1.72 -11.66
CA VAL A 60 0.14 -0.96 -12.76
C VAL A 60 0.54 0.42 -12.26
N HIS A 61 1.65 0.91 -12.78
CA HIS A 61 2.14 2.27 -12.54
C HIS A 61 2.70 2.79 -13.85
N ASP A 62 2.49 4.08 -14.14
CA ASP A 62 2.80 4.65 -15.46
C ASP A 62 4.29 4.51 -15.83
N GLU A 63 5.18 4.48 -14.82
CA GLU A 63 6.63 4.34 -15.00
C GLU A 63 7.17 2.92 -14.78
N HIS A 64 6.36 1.96 -14.33
CA HIS A 64 6.84 0.63 -13.96
C HIS A 64 6.05 -0.51 -14.61
N GLN A 65 6.75 -1.62 -14.84
CA GLN A 65 6.13 -2.85 -15.35
C GLN A 65 5.04 -3.33 -14.38
N ALA A 66 3.92 -3.78 -14.95
CA ALA A 66 2.81 -4.36 -14.22
C ALA A 66 3.29 -5.48 -13.29
N LEU A 67 2.94 -5.39 -12.01
CA LEU A 67 3.27 -6.39 -11.01
C LEU A 67 2.06 -7.31 -10.78
N GLU A 68 2.22 -8.58 -11.08
CA GLU A 68 1.18 -9.58 -10.84
C GLU A 68 1.03 -9.85 -9.34
N LEU A 69 -0.16 -9.53 -8.82
CA LEU A 69 -0.58 -9.81 -7.45
C LEU A 69 -1.46 -11.06 -7.45
N PRO A 70 -1.05 -12.12 -6.74
CA PRO A 70 -1.91 -13.28 -6.55
C PRO A 70 -3.12 -12.91 -5.68
N THR A 71 -4.10 -13.81 -5.65
CA THR A 71 -5.25 -13.65 -4.77
C THR A 71 -4.84 -13.69 -3.30
N GLY A 72 -5.44 -12.82 -2.50
CA GLY A 72 -5.09 -12.69 -1.08
C GLY A 72 -5.37 -11.31 -0.51
N SER A 73 -5.05 -11.17 0.77
CA SER A 73 -5.11 -9.88 1.47
C SER A 73 -3.69 -9.34 1.67
N TYR A 74 -3.53 -8.04 1.47
CA TYR A 74 -2.24 -7.37 1.55
C TYR A 74 -2.37 -6.09 2.37
N MET A 75 -1.42 -5.87 3.27
CA MET A 75 -1.24 -4.57 3.90
C MET A 75 -0.34 -3.70 3.01
N VAL A 76 -0.79 -2.46 2.76
CA VAL A 76 -0.08 -1.48 1.95
C VAL A 76 0.80 -0.63 2.86
N ARG A 77 2.11 -0.73 2.73
CA ARG A 77 3.05 0.11 3.47
C ARG A 77 3.81 1.01 2.50
N ARG A 78 3.73 2.32 2.72
CA ARG A 78 4.63 3.26 2.04
C ARG A 78 6.00 3.20 2.72
N GLN A 79 7.02 2.80 1.98
CA GLN A 79 8.41 2.99 2.31
C GLN A 79 8.71 4.49 2.20
N ARG A 80 8.42 5.27 3.25
CA ARG A 80 9.11 6.55 3.38
C ARG A 80 10.61 6.24 3.42
N GLU A 81 11.39 6.93 2.59
CA GLU A 81 12.82 7.05 2.83
C GLU A 81 13.04 7.29 4.31
N TYR A 82 13.93 6.51 4.90
CA TYR A 82 14.37 6.69 6.26
C TYR A 82 14.97 8.09 6.36
N LEU A 83 14.18 9.07 6.79
CA LEU A 83 14.74 10.29 7.33
C LEU A 83 15.22 9.88 8.72
N PRO A 84 16.54 9.72 8.94
CA PRO A 84 17.04 9.48 10.29
C PRO A 84 16.48 10.60 11.15
N GLU A 85 15.80 10.20 12.21
CA GLU A 85 15.20 11.08 13.18
C GLU A 85 16.29 12.02 13.67
N ARG A 86 16.29 13.25 13.16
CA ARG A 86 17.06 14.36 13.73
C ARG A 86 16.41 14.71 15.06
N SER A 87 16.65 13.89 16.07
CA SER A 87 16.27 14.21 17.44
C SER A 87 17.32 15.11 18.07
N ARG A 88 17.14 16.41 17.76
CA ARG A 88 17.33 17.63 18.59
C ARG A 88 18.75 18.06 19.02
N PRO A 89 19.13 19.33 18.79
CA PRO A 89 20.10 19.99 19.66
C PRO A 89 19.40 20.33 20.98
N ALA A 90 19.99 19.94 22.10
CA ALA A 90 19.70 20.53 23.41
C ALA A 90 21.03 20.77 24.10
N PHE A 91 21.29 22.05 24.34
CA PHE A 91 22.40 22.59 25.12
C PHE A 91 22.37 22.06 26.56
N ASP A 92 23.55 21.71 27.08
CA ASP A 92 24.17 22.33 28.27
C ASP A 92 25.69 22.37 28.03
#